data_AF-A0A6N9UVZ9-F1
#
_entry.id   AF-A0A6N9UVZ9-F1
#
_cell.length_a   1.000
_cell.length_b   1.000
_cell.length_c   1.000
_cell.angle_alpha   90.00
_cell.angle_beta   90.00
_cell.angle_gamma   90.00
#
_symmetry.space_group_name_H-M   'P 1'
#
loop_
_entity.id
_entity.type
_entity.pdbx_description
1 polymer ?
#
loop_
_entity_poly.entity_id
_entity_poly.type
_entity_poly.pdbx_seq_one_letter_code
_entity_poly.pdbx_strand_id
1 'polypeptide(L)'
;LRGLYDEADATGFEDEQVLRALGVRTSVAALLDEPGGAAELLDRLADPDRPVTAAQLHALYGALADLDPERVTLPDEVRAVADGEVRVVDAADAVVVDSPDLLPFTSGVPLLPVRPARAAELAELFQVRRLSESVTGRVDSEGAEHDVPEPVRVLLGSRTPASYVEHDELVVDGVEIDWRLTDDGVLHAATLEGVAAGLAWAAGQWPRRFEVAALLEDESRTDELARDRWFD
;
A
#
# COMPACT_ATOMS: atom_id res chain seq x y z
N LEU A 1 12.01 -11.38 8.81
CA LEU A 1 12.12 -12.33 9.94
C LEU A 1 12.93 -11.78 11.12
N ARG A 2 13.96 -10.92 10.91
CA ARG A 2 14.67 -10.24 12.03
C ARG A 2 13.69 -9.62 13.02
N GLY A 3 13.90 -9.85 14.32
CA GLY A 3 13.04 -9.37 15.41
C GLY A 3 11.91 -10.34 15.79
N LEU A 4 11.44 -11.18 14.84
CA LEU A 4 10.41 -12.20 15.08
C LEU A 4 10.97 -13.55 15.54
N TYR A 5 12.27 -13.75 15.32
CA TYR A 5 13.00 -14.97 15.62
C TYR A 5 14.33 -14.61 16.28
N ASP A 6 14.79 -15.48 17.18
CA ASP A 6 16.10 -15.36 17.78
C ASP A 6 17.18 -15.72 16.74
N GLU A 7 18.33 -15.05 16.81
CA GLU A 7 19.43 -15.32 15.87
C GLU A 7 20.03 -16.70 16.14
N ALA A 8 20.11 -17.52 15.10
CA ALA A 8 20.75 -18.82 15.16
C ALA A 8 22.20 -18.72 14.67
N ASP A 9 23.13 -19.30 15.42
CA ASP A 9 24.48 -19.55 14.92
C ASP A 9 24.46 -20.73 13.95
N ALA A 10 24.45 -20.42 12.65
CA ALA A 10 24.47 -21.39 11.57
C ALA A 10 25.90 -21.73 11.09
N THR A 11 26.94 -21.35 11.84
CA THR A 11 28.32 -21.61 11.44
C THR A 11 28.56 -23.11 11.24
N GLY A 12 29.02 -23.50 10.03
CA GLY A 12 29.25 -24.89 9.66
C GLY A 12 28.04 -25.63 9.08
N PHE A 13 26.90 -24.96 8.92
CA PHE A 13 25.72 -25.48 8.22
C PHE A 13 25.50 -24.69 6.92
N GLU A 14 25.75 -25.33 5.78
CA GLU A 14 25.53 -24.74 4.45
C GLU A 14 24.21 -25.21 3.81
N ASP A 15 23.58 -26.25 4.36
CA ASP A 15 22.37 -26.85 3.81
C ASP A 15 21.11 -26.27 4.46
N GLU A 16 20.33 -25.53 3.68
CA GLU A 16 19.06 -24.94 4.12
C GLU A 16 18.03 -25.98 4.57
N GLN A 17 18.03 -27.19 4.01
CA GLN A 17 17.11 -28.25 4.44
C GLN A 17 17.48 -28.76 5.83
N VAL A 18 18.78 -28.85 6.13
CA VAL A 18 19.26 -29.21 7.47
C VAL A 18 18.95 -28.11 8.47
N LEU A 19 19.21 -26.84 8.13
CA LEU A 19 18.85 -25.69 8.96
C LEU A 19 17.34 -25.68 9.26
N ARG A 20 16.51 -25.93 8.26
CA ARG A 20 15.05 -26.03 8.42
C ARG A 20 14.65 -27.19 9.34
N ALA A 21 15.26 -28.36 9.18
CA ALA A 21 15.01 -29.51 10.06
C ALA A 21 15.42 -29.25 11.52
N LEU A 22 16.38 -28.34 11.73
CA LEU A 22 16.78 -27.84 13.05
C LEU A 22 15.90 -26.68 13.57
N GLY A 23 14.85 -26.29 12.82
CA GLY A 23 13.91 -25.23 13.17
C GLY A 23 14.36 -23.81 12.81
N VAL A 24 15.45 -23.65 12.04
CA VAL A 24 15.95 -22.34 11.62
C VAL A 24 15.13 -21.81 10.44
N ARG A 25 14.59 -20.59 10.58
CA ARG A 25 13.84 -19.91 9.52
C ARG A 25 14.76 -18.97 8.72
N THR A 26 15.04 -19.34 7.48
CA THR A 26 15.98 -18.60 6.61
C THR A 26 15.32 -17.47 5.83
N SER A 27 14.08 -17.69 5.36
CA SER A 27 13.31 -16.71 4.59
C SER A 27 11.82 -16.83 4.84
N VAL A 28 11.08 -15.76 4.52
CA VAL A 28 9.62 -15.74 4.63
C VAL A 28 9.00 -16.76 3.66
N ALA A 29 9.47 -16.83 2.42
CA ALA A 29 8.97 -17.79 1.44
C ALA A 29 9.14 -19.24 1.92
N ALA A 30 10.34 -19.59 2.40
CA ALA A 30 10.60 -20.93 2.94
C ALA A 30 9.71 -21.27 4.13
N LEU A 31 9.46 -20.29 5.02
CA LEU A 31 8.54 -20.46 6.14
C LEU A 31 7.10 -20.68 5.65
N LEU A 32 6.60 -19.88 4.72
CA LEU A 32 5.23 -19.97 4.23
C LEU A 32 4.94 -21.24 3.40
N ASP A 33 5.97 -21.84 2.80
CA ASP A 33 5.87 -23.14 2.13
C ASP A 33 5.69 -24.31 3.11
N GLU A 34 6.05 -24.15 4.39
CA GLU A 34 5.89 -25.18 5.41
C GLU A 34 4.41 -25.31 5.87
N PRO A 35 3.92 -26.54 6.09
CA PRO A 35 2.63 -26.73 6.75
C PRO A 35 2.60 -26.01 8.11
N GLY A 36 1.66 -25.08 8.28
CA GLY A 36 1.53 -24.27 9.50
C GLY A 36 2.46 -23.07 9.60
N GLY A 37 3.33 -22.81 8.61
CA GLY A 37 4.27 -21.69 8.66
C GLY A 37 3.60 -20.32 8.64
N ALA A 38 2.43 -20.19 7.98
CA ALA A 38 1.60 -18.98 8.05
C ALA A 38 1.09 -18.73 9.48
N ALA A 39 0.56 -19.78 10.15
CA ALA A 39 0.11 -19.68 11.53
C ALA A 39 1.27 -19.31 12.48
N GLU A 40 2.42 -19.95 12.32
CA GLU A 40 3.63 -19.60 13.10
C GLU A 40 4.01 -18.12 12.90
N LEU A 41 4.01 -17.63 11.66
CA LEU A 41 4.34 -16.23 11.38
C LEU A 41 3.33 -15.27 12.02
N LEU A 42 2.03 -15.58 11.91
CA LEU A 42 0.96 -14.78 12.47
C LEU A 42 1.03 -14.74 14.00
N ASP A 43 1.29 -15.87 14.66
CA ASP A 43 1.51 -15.94 16.12
C ASP A 43 2.66 -15.02 16.56
N ARG A 44 3.77 -15.00 15.80
CA ARG A 44 4.91 -14.11 16.10
C ARG A 44 4.60 -12.64 15.82
N LEU A 45 3.74 -12.36 14.85
CA LEU A 45 3.23 -11.02 14.59
C LEU A 45 2.22 -10.58 15.66
N ALA A 46 1.56 -11.50 16.37
CA ALA A 46 0.68 -11.18 17.48
C ALA A 46 1.43 -10.94 18.82
N ASP A 47 2.71 -11.31 18.94
CA ASP A 47 3.51 -11.13 20.16
C ASP A 47 4.03 -9.68 20.33
N PRO A 48 3.42 -8.81 21.18
CA PRO A 48 3.74 -7.38 21.25
C PRO A 48 5.19 -7.08 21.68
N ASP A 49 5.89 -8.03 22.28
CA ASP A 49 7.28 -7.86 22.70
C ASP A 49 8.27 -7.99 21.51
N ARG A 50 7.80 -8.39 20.33
CA ARG A 50 8.62 -8.55 19.12
C ARG A 50 8.72 -7.26 18.32
N PRO A 51 9.94 -6.69 18.13
CA PRO A 51 10.11 -5.48 17.35
C PRO A 51 9.90 -5.77 15.86
N VAL A 52 8.94 -5.08 15.24
CA VAL A 52 8.67 -5.13 13.79
C VAL A 52 8.45 -3.71 13.29
N THR A 53 9.11 -3.34 12.20
CA THR A 53 8.92 -2.03 11.56
C THR A 53 7.77 -2.07 10.56
N ALA A 54 7.18 -0.90 10.24
CA ALA A 54 6.13 -0.79 9.22
C ALA A 54 6.58 -1.33 7.84
N ALA A 55 7.84 -1.12 7.46
CA ALA A 55 8.39 -1.65 6.22
C ALA A 55 8.51 -3.18 6.22
N GLN A 56 8.90 -3.78 7.36
CA GLN A 56 8.89 -5.23 7.52
C GLN A 56 7.46 -5.78 7.44
N LEU A 57 6.52 -5.13 8.14
CA LEU A 57 5.12 -5.51 8.16
C LEU A 57 4.52 -5.49 6.75
N HIS A 58 4.77 -4.42 5.98
CA HIS A 58 4.36 -4.31 4.58
C HIS A 58 4.89 -5.46 3.72
N ALA A 59 6.14 -5.86 3.90
CA ALA A 59 6.73 -6.99 3.16
C ALA A 59 6.13 -8.34 3.59
N LEU A 60 5.88 -8.53 4.88
CA LEU A 60 5.32 -9.78 5.43
C LEU A 60 3.86 -9.95 5.00
N TYR A 61 3.04 -8.91 5.10
CA TYR A 61 1.66 -8.94 4.60
C TYR A 61 1.58 -9.07 3.09
N GLY A 62 2.52 -8.46 2.35
CA GLY A 62 2.64 -8.70 0.91
C GLY A 62 2.92 -10.16 0.56
N ALA A 63 3.66 -10.90 1.40
CA ALA A 63 3.92 -12.33 1.20
C ALA A 63 2.74 -13.21 1.65
N LEU A 64 2.06 -12.84 2.74
CA LEU A 64 0.88 -13.55 3.22
C LEU A 64 -0.30 -13.41 2.23
N ALA A 65 -0.47 -12.26 1.59
CA ALA A 65 -1.52 -12.01 0.61
C ALA A 65 -1.44 -12.90 -0.65
N ASP A 66 -0.33 -13.62 -0.87
CA ASP A 66 -0.19 -14.60 -1.96
C ASP A 66 -0.70 -16.01 -1.56
N LEU A 67 -1.12 -16.20 -0.31
CA LEU A 67 -1.62 -17.48 0.18
C LEU A 67 -3.09 -17.67 -0.14
N ASP A 68 -3.46 -18.94 -0.28
CA ASP A 68 -4.86 -19.37 -0.34
C ASP A 68 -5.52 -19.18 1.04
N PRO A 69 -6.63 -18.40 1.13
CA PRO A 69 -7.36 -18.19 2.39
C PRO A 69 -7.80 -19.48 3.08
N GLU A 70 -8.09 -20.56 2.34
CA GLU A 70 -8.48 -21.84 2.94
C GLU A 70 -7.33 -22.52 3.73
N ARG A 71 -6.09 -22.08 3.51
CA ARG A 71 -4.89 -22.62 4.16
C ARG A 71 -4.45 -21.81 5.38
N VAL A 72 -5.14 -20.73 5.72
CA VAL A 72 -4.79 -19.82 6.80
C VAL A 72 -5.93 -19.76 7.81
N THR A 73 -5.61 -20.05 9.07
CA THR A 73 -6.55 -19.80 10.17
C THR A 73 -6.69 -18.29 10.36
N LEU A 74 -7.93 -17.81 10.46
CA LEU A 74 -8.20 -16.39 10.71
C LEU A 74 -7.54 -15.95 12.03
N PRO A 75 -6.74 -14.88 12.03
CA PRO A 75 -6.14 -14.35 13.24
C PRO A 75 -7.17 -13.56 14.06
N ASP A 76 -7.18 -13.75 15.38
CA ASP A 76 -7.93 -12.89 16.30
C ASP A 76 -7.23 -11.53 16.49
N GLU A 77 -5.88 -11.53 16.47
CA GLU A 77 -5.05 -10.34 16.63
C GLU A 77 -4.08 -10.18 15.45
N VAL A 78 -3.88 -8.94 15.03
CA VAL A 78 -2.97 -8.57 13.94
C VAL A 78 -2.05 -7.43 14.38
N ARG A 79 -0.90 -7.33 13.72
CA ARG A 79 0.00 -6.20 13.91
C ARG A 79 -0.30 -5.13 12.88
N ALA A 80 -0.64 -3.93 13.34
CA ALA A 80 -1.05 -2.82 12.50
C ALA A 80 -0.16 -1.59 12.74
N VAL A 81 -0.22 -0.65 11.81
CA VAL A 81 0.33 0.71 11.96
C VAL A 81 -0.83 1.64 12.30
N ALA A 82 -0.79 2.32 13.43
CA ALA A 82 -1.75 3.36 13.75
C ALA A 82 -1.00 4.63 14.16
N ASP A 83 -1.36 5.76 13.54
CA ASP A 83 -0.74 7.06 13.81
C ASP A 83 0.81 7.02 13.77
N GLY A 84 1.36 6.17 12.90
CA GLY A 84 2.82 5.99 12.71
C GLY A 84 3.47 4.95 13.63
N GLU A 85 2.74 4.39 14.61
CA GLU A 85 3.25 3.41 15.56
C GLU A 85 2.79 1.98 15.21
N VAL A 86 3.71 1.02 15.31
CA VAL A 86 3.41 -0.41 15.10
C VAL A 86 2.92 -1.01 16.42
N ARG A 87 1.73 -1.60 16.43
CA ARG A 87 1.12 -2.23 17.60
C ARG A 87 0.27 -3.44 17.23
N VAL A 88 0.04 -4.33 18.19
CA VAL A 88 -0.90 -5.45 18.05
C VAL A 88 -2.30 -4.94 18.41
N VAL A 89 -3.30 -5.32 17.62
CA VAL A 89 -4.71 -4.94 17.76
C VAL A 89 -5.61 -6.12 17.44
N ASP A 90 -6.88 -6.05 17.84
CA ASP A 90 -7.92 -6.97 17.38
C ASP A 90 -8.06 -6.88 15.85
N ALA A 91 -8.15 -8.02 15.17
CA ALA A 91 -8.31 -8.07 13.72
C ALA A 91 -9.56 -7.32 13.25
N ALA A 92 -10.65 -7.33 14.02
CA ALA A 92 -11.90 -6.66 13.67
C ALA A 92 -11.79 -5.12 13.65
N ASP A 93 -10.80 -4.56 14.36
CA ASP A 93 -10.54 -3.13 14.42
C ASP A 93 -9.60 -2.65 13.30
N ALA A 94 -8.86 -3.57 12.67
CA ALA A 94 -7.89 -3.24 11.63
C ALA A 94 -8.54 -3.12 10.24
N VAL A 95 -7.93 -2.30 9.38
CA VAL A 95 -8.35 -2.12 7.98
C VAL A 95 -7.17 -2.23 7.03
N VAL A 96 -7.41 -2.74 5.83
CA VAL A 96 -6.42 -2.69 4.74
C VAL A 96 -6.60 -1.40 3.96
N VAL A 97 -5.53 -0.62 3.79
CA VAL A 97 -5.56 0.57 2.92
C VAL A 97 -5.32 0.15 1.49
N ASP A 98 -6.35 0.29 0.66
CA ASP A 98 -6.34 -0.08 -0.76
C ASP A 98 -6.16 1.11 -1.70
N SER A 99 -6.32 2.34 -1.20
CA SER A 99 -6.09 3.55 -1.99
C SER A 99 -5.44 4.68 -1.19
N PRO A 100 -4.39 5.35 -1.71
CA PRO A 100 -3.64 6.37 -0.98
C PRO A 100 -4.39 7.70 -0.80
N ASP A 101 -5.37 8.02 -1.64
CA ASP A 101 -6.26 9.19 -1.48
C ASP A 101 -7.12 9.11 -0.20
N LEU A 102 -7.28 7.91 0.37
CA LEU A 102 -8.06 7.70 1.59
C LEU A 102 -7.24 7.85 2.89
N LEU A 103 -5.91 8.02 2.79
CA LEU A 103 -5.05 8.17 3.98
C LEU A 103 -5.48 9.29 4.95
N PRO A 104 -6.01 10.45 4.50
CA PRO A 104 -6.50 11.48 5.42
C PRO A 104 -7.61 11.02 6.39
N PHE A 105 -8.34 9.95 6.07
CA PHE A 105 -9.43 9.40 6.90
C PHE A 105 -8.94 8.42 7.98
N THR A 106 -7.63 8.23 8.15
CA THR A 106 -7.08 7.11 8.93
C THR A 106 -6.67 7.44 10.37
N SER A 107 -6.95 8.65 10.86
CA SER A 107 -6.56 9.03 12.22
C SER A 107 -7.17 8.09 13.27
N GLY A 108 -6.31 7.49 14.10
CA GLY A 108 -6.70 6.50 15.11
C GLY A 108 -7.07 5.12 14.58
N VAL A 109 -7.08 4.92 13.26
CA VAL A 109 -7.44 3.64 12.62
C VAL A 109 -6.20 2.75 12.49
N PRO A 110 -6.22 1.50 12.99
CA PRO A 110 -5.15 0.55 12.75
C PRO A 110 -5.10 0.08 11.29
N LEU A 111 -3.98 0.32 10.63
CA LEU A 111 -3.78 0.03 9.21
C LEU A 111 -2.92 -1.21 9.00
N LEU A 112 -3.33 -2.08 8.10
CA LEU A 112 -2.53 -3.20 7.61
C LEU A 112 -1.81 -2.77 6.32
N PRO A 113 -0.50 -2.43 6.39
CA PRO A 113 0.21 -1.94 5.23
C PRO A 113 0.44 -3.07 4.25
N VAL A 114 0.08 -2.86 2.98
CA VAL A 114 0.31 -3.81 1.89
C VAL A 114 0.38 -3.05 0.58
N ARG A 115 0.94 -3.69 -0.46
CA ARG A 115 0.85 -3.13 -1.81
C ARG A 115 -0.63 -3.06 -2.21
N PRO A 116 -1.10 -1.95 -2.79
CA PRO A 116 -2.52 -1.83 -3.14
C PRO A 116 -3.05 -2.92 -4.07
N ALA A 117 -2.22 -3.39 -5.01
CA ALA A 117 -2.56 -4.51 -5.89
C ALA A 117 -2.75 -5.86 -5.16
N ARG A 118 -2.50 -5.91 -3.85
CA ARG A 118 -2.68 -7.08 -2.96
C ARG A 118 -3.65 -6.79 -1.80
N ALA A 119 -4.28 -5.62 -1.81
CA ALA A 119 -5.10 -5.18 -0.69
C ALA A 119 -6.39 -6.00 -0.57
N ALA A 120 -7.00 -6.38 -1.70
CA ALA A 120 -8.19 -7.23 -1.71
C ALA A 120 -7.87 -8.64 -1.17
N GLU A 121 -6.77 -9.23 -1.63
CA GLU A 121 -6.33 -10.56 -1.22
C GLU A 121 -5.99 -10.61 0.26
N LEU A 122 -5.31 -9.58 0.79
CA LEU A 122 -5.02 -9.52 2.23
C LEU A 122 -6.30 -9.32 3.06
N ALA A 123 -7.20 -8.45 2.59
CA ALA A 123 -8.48 -8.20 3.26
C ALA A 123 -9.32 -9.48 3.33
N GLU A 124 -9.38 -10.25 2.23
CA GLU A 124 -10.04 -11.55 2.17
C GLU A 124 -9.36 -12.58 3.06
N LEU A 125 -8.02 -12.66 3.05
CA LEU A 125 -7.24 -13.60 3.86
C LEU A 125 -7.52 -13.45 5.35
N PHE A 126 -7.62 -12.21 5.85
CA PHE A 126 -7.89 -11.92 7.25
C PHE A 126 -9.37 -11.65 7.56
N GLN A 127 -10.22 -11.63 6.54
CA GLN A 127 -11.65 -11.25 6.66
C GLN A 127 -11.85 -9.88 7.31
N VAL A 128 -11.00 -8.92 6.97
CA VAL A 128 -11.06 -7.54 7.43
C VAL A 128 -11.54 -6.61 6.32
N ARG A 129 -12.02 -5.42 6.68
CA ARG A 129 -12.51 -4.44 5.71
C ARG A 129 -11.37 -3.75 4.98
N ARG A 130 -11.63 -3.35 3.75
CA ARG A 130 -10.83 -2.34 3.06
C ARG A 130 -11.26 -0.95 3.49
N LEU A 131 -10.35 0.01 3.44
CA LEU A 131 -10.66 1.39 3.81
C LEU A 131 -11.71 2.00 2.86
N SER A 132 -11.61 1.71 1.56
CA SER A 132 -12.60 2.12 0.55
C SER A 132 -14.03 1.65 0.82
N GLU A 133 -14.21 0.56 1.57
CA GLU A 133 -15.54 0.05 1.95
C GLU A 133 -16.14 0.80 3.14
N SER A 134 -15.32 1.58 3.85
CA SER A 134 -15.69 2.27 5.08
C SER A 134 -15.88 3.78 4.89
N VAL A 135 -15.36 4.33 3.78
CA VAL A 135 -15.43 5.75 3.42
C VAL A 135 -16.38 5.89 2.23
N THR A 136 -17.39 6.75 2.31
CA THR A 136 -18.32 6.95 1.18
C THR A 136 -17.62 7.61 0.00
N GLY A 137 -16.61 8.43 0.27
CA GLY A 137 -15.73 9.02 -0.73
C GLY A 137 -16.46 10.02 -1.62
N ARG A 138 -17.57 10.60 -1.13
CA ARG A 138 -18.42 11.51 -1.90
C ARG A 138 -17.75 12.88 -1.97
N VAL A 139 -17.58 13.38 -3.18
CA VAL A 139 -17.10 14.74 -3.43
C VAL A 139 -18.29 15.70 -3.26
N ASP A 140 -18.17 16.63 -2.32
CA ASP A 140 -19.22 17.60 -2.00
C ASP A 140 -18.91 19.02 -2.54
N SER A 141 -17.69 19.24 -3.03
CA SER A 141 -17.24 20.50 -3.62
C SER A 141 -17.53 20.59 -5.13
N GLU A 142 -17.62 21.82 -5.63
CA GLU A 142 -17.71 22.11 -7.07
C GLU A 142 -16.30 22.38 -7.62
N GLY A 143 -15.99 21.82 -8.81
CA GLY A 143 -14.71 22.02 -9.47
C GLY A 143 -14.85 22.28 -10.97
N ALA A 144 -13.77 22.68 -11.60
CA ALA A 144 -13.66 22.93 -13.04
C ALA A 144 -12.96 21.74 -13.73
N GLU A 145 -13.41 21.36 -14.92
CA GLU A 145 -12.76 20.30 -15.70
C GLU A 145 -11.56 20.85 -16.49
N HIS A 146 -10.44 20.11 -16.46
CA HIS A 146 -9.20 20.43 -17.15
C HIS A 146 -8.69 19.21 -17.94
N ASP A 147 -8.16 19.45 -19.14
CA ASP A 147 -7.47 18.42 -19.91
C ASP A 147 -6.12 18.08 -19.27
N VAL A 148 -5.76 16.80 -19.26
CA VAL A 148 -4.41 16.36 -18.85
C VAL A 148 -3.39 16.77 -19.92
N PRO A 149 -2.30 17.47 -19.59
CA PRO A 149 -1.30 17.88 -20.59
C PRO A 149 -0.70 16.70 -21.38
N GLU A 150 -0.41 16.90 -22.66
CA GLU A 150 0.14 15.86 -23.54
C GLU A 150 1.45 15.24 -23.02
N PRO A 151 2.44 16.00 -22.49
CA PRO A 151 3.65 15.41 -21.91
C PRO A 151 3.36 14.41 -20.78
N VAL A 152 2.34 14.69 -19.96
CA VAL A 152 1.92 13.79 -18.86
C VAL A 152 1.26 12.53 -19.42
N ARG A 153 0.39 12.66 -20.43
CA ARG A 153 -0.21 11.49 -21.11
C ARG A 153 0.85 10.61 -21.78
N VAL A 154 1.85 11.21 -22.41
CA VAL A 154 3.00 10.49 -22.99
C VAL A 154 3.82 9.78 -21.91
N LEU A 155 4.05 10.44 -20.76
CA LEU A 155 4.79 9.86 -19.63
C LEU A 155 4.07 8.66 -19.02
N LEU A 156 2.77 8.77 -18.78
CA LEU A 156 1.98 7.79 -18.03
C LEU A 156 1.31 6.73 -18.92
N GLY A 157 1.17 7.01 -20.22
CA GLY A 157 0.67 6.09 -21.23
C GLY A 157 -0.85 6.08 -21.37
N SER A 158 -1.38 5.06 -22.06
CA SER A 158 -2.78 5.00 -22.50
C SER A 158 -3.82 4.87 -21.38
N ARG A 159 -3.40 4.54 -20.16
CA ARG A 159 -4.30 4.47 -18.99
C ARG A 159 -4.50 5.81 -18.28
N THR A 160 -3.80 6.86 -18.74
CA THR A 160 -3.94 8.20 -18.16
C THR A 160 -5.34 8.74 -18.46
N PRO A 161 -6.07 9.27 -17.46
CA PRO A 161 -7.30 10.01 -17.69
C PRO A 161 -7.13 11.11 -18.74
N ALA A 162 -8.18 11.38 -19.52
CA ALA A 162 -8.15 12.46 -20.51
C ALA A 162 -8.26 13.84 -19.84
N SER A 163 -9.05 13.91 -18.76
CA SER A 163 -9.31 15.11 -17.97
C SER A 163 -9.31 14.79 -16.47
N TYR A 164 -9.30 15.85 -15.66
CA TYR A 164 -9.49 15.84 -14.22
C TYR A 164 -10.33 17.06 -13.82
N VAL A 165 -10.87 17.05 -12.60
CA VAL A 165 -11.64 18.14 -12.03
C VAL A 165 -10.82 18.82 -10.94
N GLU A 166 -10.44 20.06 -11.18
CA GLU A 166 -9.70 20.90 -10.24
C GLU A 166 -10.66 21.66 -9.32
N HIS A 167 -10.37 21.68 -8.03
CA HIS A 167 -11.12 22.40 -7.01
C HIS A 167 -10.20 23.41 -6.32
N ASP A 168 -10.75 24.55 -5.92
CA ASP A 168 -10.00 25.47 -5.02
C ASP A 168 -9.79 24.82 -3.63
N GLU A 169 -10.79 24.05 -3.17
CA GLU A 169 -10.77 23.26 -1.93
C GLU A 169 -11.57 21.97 -2.18
N LEU A 170 -10.91 20.81 -2.11
CA LEU A 170 -11.56 19.51 -2.31
C LEU A 170 -11.98 18.93 -0.96
N VAL A 171 -13.29 18.82 -0.75
CA VAL A 171 -13.87 18.25 0.46
C VAL A 171 -14.58 16.94 0.14
N VAL A 172 -14.19 15.88 0.84
CA VAL A 172 -14.76 14.55 0.72
C VAL A 172 -15.20 14.07 2.09
N ASP A 173 -16.49 13.73 2.22
CA ASP A 173 -17.11 13.33 3.50
C ASP A 173 -16.78 14.29 4.67
N GLY A 174 -16.66 15.59 4.39
CA GLY A 174 -16.32 16.63 5.37
C GLY A 174 -14.83 16.75 5.74
N VAL A 175 -13.94 16.05 5.04
CA VAL A 175 -12.48 16.14 5.20
C VAL A 175 -11.87 16.78 3.96
N GLU A 176 -11.02 17.79 4.15
CA GLU A 176 -10.23 18.40 3.09
C GLU A 176 -9.09 17.46 2.68
N ILE A 177 -8.99 17.15 1.39
CA ILE A 177 -7.97 16.24 0.84
C ILE A 177 -7.39 16.78 -0.48
N ASP A 178 -6.17 16.36 -0.81
CA ASP A 178 -5.48 16.87 -2.01
C ASP A 178 -6.04 16.32 -3.33
N TRP A 179 -6.55 15.08 -3.31
CA TRP A 179 -7.10 14.41 -4.49
C TRP A 179 -8.00 13.23 -4.11
N ARG A 180 -8.86 12.84 -5.05
CA ARG A 180 -9.76 11.67 -4.96
C ARG A 180 -9.95 11.08 -6.35
N LEU A 181 -9.79 9.77 -6.48
CA LEU A 181 -10.20 9.05 -7.70
C LEU A 181 -11.48 8.26 -7.42
N THR A 182 -12.63 8.78 -7.84
CA THR A 182 -13.93 8.17 -7.58
C THR A 182 -14.11 6.83 -8.32
N ASP A 183 -15.07 6.02 -7.87
CA ASP A 183 -15.29 4.67 -8.42
C ASP A 183 -15.76 4.67 -9.89
N ASP A 184 -16.34 5.79 -10.36
CA ASP A 184 -16.68 6.03 -11.77
C ASP A 184 -15.47 6.54 -12.61
N GLY A 185 -14.29 6.64 -11.99
CA GLY A 185 -13.03 6.95 -12.65
C GLY A 185 -12.74 8.44 -12.83
N VAL A 186 -13.48 9.32 -12.15
CA VAL A 186 -13.24 10.77 -12.21
C VAL A 186 -12.18 11.15 -11.19
N LEU A 187 -11.11 11.80 -11.67
CA LEU A 187 -10.08 12.36 -10.82
C LEU A 187 -10.48 13.77 -10.39
N HIS A 188 -10.60 13.98 -9.08
CA HIS A 188 -10.72 15.29 -8.45
C HIS A 188 -9.42 15.65 -7.73
N ALA A 189 -8.99 16.91 -7.77
CA ALA A 189 -7.81 17.37 -7.04
C ALA A 189 -7.92 18.85 -6.67
N ALA A 190 -7.23 19.27 -5.61
CA ALA A 190 -7.15 20.67 -5.18
C ALA A 190 -5.73 21.25 -5.19
N THR A 191 -4.72 20.42 -5.45
CA THR A 191 -3.31 20.82 -5.49
C THR A 191 -2.62 20.23 -6.71
N LEU A 192 -1.54 20.86 -7.17
CA LEU A 192 -0.72 20.35 -8.27
C LEU A 192 -0.17 18.96 -7.93
N GLU A 193 0.29 18.77 -6.69
CA GLU A 193 0.73 17.49 -6.16
C GLU A 193 -0.40 16.46 -6.11
N GLY A 194 -1.62 16.89 -5.78
CA GLY A 194 -2.83 16.08 -5.82
C GLY A 194 -3.18 15.60 -7.23
N VAL A 195 -3.16 16.50 -8.22
CA VAL A 195 -3.34 16.14 -9.65
C VAL A 195 -2.27 15.12 -10.05
N ALA A 196 -1.01 15.37 -9.70
CA ALA A 196 0.10 14.50 -10.04
C ALA A 196 -0.02 13.11 -9.41
N ALA A 197 -0.37 13.03 -8.13
CA ALA A 197 -0.60 11.80 -7.40
C ALA A 197 -1.77 11.01 -7.99
N GLY A 198 -2.90 11.68 -8.26
CA GLY A 198 -4.10 11.08 -8.81
C GLY A 198 -3.92 10.54 -10.22
N LEU A 199 -3.26 11.29 -11.11
CA LEU A 199 -2.96 10.81 -12.46
C LEU A 199 -2.01 9.62 -12.45
N ALA A 200 -0.95 9.68 -11.64
CA ALA A 200 -0.02 8.56 -11.48
C ALA A 200 -0.71 7.32 -10.90
N TRP A 201 -1.61 7.51 -9.94
CA TRP A 201 -2.43 6.44 -9.37
C TRP A 201 -3.38 5.82 -10.41
N ALA A 202 -4.19 6.63 -11.08
CA ALA A 202 -5.13 6.19 -12.12
C ALA A 202 -4.41 5.43 -13.25
N ALA A 203 -3.22 5.86 -13.64
CA ALA A 203 -2.40 5.19 -14.65
C ALA A 203 -1.66 3.94 -14.13
N GLY A 204 -1.75 3.61 -12.85
CA GLY A 204 -1.03 2.50 -12.20
C GLY A 204 0.49 2.68 -12.19
N GLN A 205 0.95 3.92 -12.12
CA GLN A 205 2.35 4.37 -12.20
C GLN A 205 2.71 5.23 -10.97
N TRP A 206 2.26 4.83 -9.78
CA TRP A 206 2.46 5.56 -8.52
C TRP A 206 3.88 6.13 -8.28
N PRO A 207 4.99 5.42 -8.63
CA PRO A 207 6.34 5.98 -8.47
C PRO A 207 6.58 7.27 -9.26
N ARG A 208 5.85 7.50 -10.36
CA ARG A 208 6.04 8.64 -11.27
C ARG A 208 5.36 9.93 -10.84
N ARG A 209 4.63 9.95 -9.73
CA ARG A 209 3.89 11.16 -9.26
C ARG A 209 4.78 12.42 -9.16
N PHE A 210 6.06 12.28 -8.86
CA PHE A 210 6.98 13.42 -8.81
C PHE A 210 7.44 13.89 -10.19
N GLU A 211 7.63 12.99 -11.16
CA GLU A 211 7.86 13.37 -12.57
C GLU A 211 6.64 14.08 -13.15
N VAL A 212 5.44 13.59 -12.81
CA VAL A 212 4.18 14.21 -13.23
C VAL A 212 4.07 15.62 -12.63
N ALA A 213 4.33 15.79 -11.34
CA ALA A 213 4.33 17.12 -10.71
C ALA A 213 5.31 18.08 -11.41
N ALA A 214 6.53 17.62 -11.70
CA ALA A 214 7.52 18.43 -12.42
C ALA A 214 7.06 18.84 -13.84
N LEU A 215 6.32 17.98 -14.55
CA LEU A 215 5.76 18.29 -15.87
C LEU A 215 4.54 19.21 -15.79
N LEU A 216 3.72 19.09 -14.76
CA LEU A 216 2.59 20.01 -14.51
C LEU A 216 3.11 21.41 -14.14
N GLU A 217 4.24 21.50 -13.44
CA GLU A 217 4.89 22.76 -13.09
C GLU A 217 5.62 23.39 -14.30
N ASP A 218 6.32 22.58 -15.10
CA ASP A 218 7.05 23.02 -16.29
C ASP A 218 7.10 21.93 -17.38
N GLU A 219 6.24 22.07 -18.39
CA GLU A 219 6.16 21.16 -19.54
C GLU A 219 7.48 21.07 -20.35
N SER A 220 8.34 22.09 -20.28
CA SER A 220 9.61 22.12 -21.03
C SER A 220 10.64 21.10 -20.52
N ARG A 221 10.42 20.54 -19.32
CA ARG A 221 11.29 19.51 -18.71
C ARG A 221 11.13 18.12 -19.32
N THR A 222 10.25 17.97 -20.32
CA THR A 222 10.01 16.69 -21.03
C THR A 222 11.29 16.00 -21.48
N ASP A 223 12.20 16.72 -22.16
CA ASP A 223 13.45 16.16 -22.70
C ASP A 223 14.50 15.88 -21.62
N GLU A 224 14.47 16.62 -20.50
CA GLU A 224 15.32 16.37 -19.34
C GLU A 224 14.90 15.05 -18.67
N LEU A 225 13.63 14.94 -18.27
CA LEU A 225 13.10 13.74 -17.62
C LEU A 225 13.21 12.51 -18.51
N ALA A 226 13.03 12.66 -19.83
CA ALA A 226 13.23 11.56 -20.77
C ALA A 226 14.67 11.03 -20.83
N ARG A 227 15.66 11.90 -20.63
CA ARG A 227 17.08 11.49 -20.55
C ARG A 227 17.40 10.86 -19.21
N ASP A 228 16.87 11.38 -18.11
CA ASP A 228 17.10 10.83 -16.77
C ASP A 228 16.61 9.38 -16.66
N ARG A 229 15.49 9.05 -17.32
CA ARG A 229 14.96 7.68 -17.41
C ARG A 229 15.87 6.67 -18.12
N TRP A 230 16.99 7.09 -18.73
CA TRP A 230 17.97 6.13 -19.27
C TRP A 230 18.71 5.37 -18.16
N PHE A 231 18.57 5.79 -16.90
CA PHE A 231 19.28 5.24 -15.75
C PHE A 231 18.36 4.51 -14.74
N ASP A 232 17.04 4.46 -14.99
CA ASP A 232 16.04 3.76 -14.17
C ASP A 232 15.96 2.24 -14.44
#